data_AF-A0A353XU15-F1
#
_entry.id   AF-A0A353XU15-F1
#
_cell.length_a   1.000
_cell.length_b   1.000
_cell.length_c   1.000
_cell.angle_alpha   90.00
_cell.angle_beta   90.00
_cell.angle_gamma   90.00
#
_symmetry.space_group_name_H-M   'P 1'
#
loop_
_entity.id
_entity.type
_entity.pdbx_description
1 polymer ?
#
loop_
_entity_poly.entity_id
_entity_poly.type
_entity_poly.pdbx_seq_one_letter_code
_entity_poly.pdbx_strand_id
1 'polypeptide(L)' 'AGQYAYRDRRNKKRTFRRLWIARINAGARLNGLSYSRFINGLKKANIEIDRRVLADIAMH' A
#
# COMPACT_ATOMS: atom_id res chain seq x y z
N ALA A 1 -18.79 -12.95 21.53
CA ALA A 1 -18.86 -12.06 20.34
C ALA A 1 -17.81 -10.93 20.33
N GLY A 2 -17.49 -10.28 21.47
CA GLY A 2 -16.56 -9.12 21.49
C GLY A 2 -15.08 -9.40 21.16
N GLN A 3 -14.57 -10.61 21.45
CA GLN A 3 -13.16 -10.96 21.19
C GLN A 3 -12.80 -10.97 19.69
N TYR A 4 -13.70 -11.50 18.84
CA TYR A 4 -13.51 -11.49 17.39
C TYR A 4 -13.57 -10.06 16.83
N ALA A 5 -14.50 -9.23 17.31
CA ALA A 5 -14.59 -7.82 16.89
C ALA A 5 -13.32 -7.01 17.20
N TYR A 6 -12.68 -7.23 18.36
CA TYR A 6 -11.41 -6.56 18.69
C TYR A 6 -10.27 -7.02 17.77
N ARG A 7 -10.15 -8.33 17.55
CA ARG A 7 -9.15 -8.91 16.63
C ARG A 7 -9.33 -8.38 15.20
N ASP A 8 -10.57 -8.36 14.72
CA ASP A 8 -10.85 -8.04 13.32
C ASP A 8 -10.65 -6.55 13.02
N ARG A 9 -10.82 -5.65 14.00
CA ARG A 9 -10.39 -4.23 13.87
C ARG A 9 -8.90 -4.09 13.58
N ARG A 10 -8.05 -4.91 14.21
CA ARG A 10 -6.60 -4.91 13.95
C ARG A 10 -6.27 -5.58 12.62
N ASN A 11 -6.96 -6.67 12.28
CA ASN A 11 -6.78 -7.36 11.00
C ASN A 11 -7.21 -6.52 9.81
N LYS A 12 -8.32 -5.77 9.91
CA LYS A 12 -8.80 -4.85 8.86
C LYS A 12 -7.69 -3.92 8.38
N LYS A 13 -6.94 -3.31 9.31
CA LYS A 13 -5.79 -2.44 9.00
C LYS A 13 -4.69 -3.16 8.20
N ARG A 14 -4.41 -4.44 8.54
CA ARG A 14 -3.41 -5.27 7.82
C ARG A 14 -3.90 -5.64 6.42
N THR A 15 -5.17 -6.03 6.30
CA THR A 15 -5.79 -6.39 5.02
C THR A 15 -5.79 -5.22 4.05
N PHE A 16 -6.19 -4.02 4.49
CA PHE A 16 -6.13 -2.81 3.65
C PHE A 16 -4.70 -2.46 3.23
N ARG A 17 -3.74 -2.55 4.15
CA ARG A 17 -2.33 -2.32 3.80
C ARG A 17 -1.84 -3.31 2.73
N ARG A 18 -2.23 -4.58 2.83
CA ARG A 18 -1.90 -5.60 1.83
C ARG A 18 -2.53 -5.28 0.47
N LEU A 19 -3.79 -4.84 0.47
CA LEU A 19 -4.50 -4.42 -0.74
C LEU A 19 -3.80 -3.22 -1.42
N TRP A 20 -3.41 -2.20 -0.65
CA TRP A 20 -2.70 -1.03 -1.18
C TRP A 20 -1.35 -1.40 -1.79
N ILE A 21 -0.58 -2.28 -1.13
CA ILE A 21 0.70 -2.77 -1.68
C ILE A 21 0.48 -3.50 -3.00
N ALA A 22 -0.56 -4.33 -3.11
CA ALA A 22 -0.87 -5.04 -4.35
C ALA A 22 -1.20 -4.08 -5.50
N ARG A 23 -2.03 -3.06 -5.23
CA ARG A 23 -2.39 -2.02 -6.21
C ARG A 23 -1.19 -1.20 -6.67
N ILE A 24 -0.37 -0.71 -5.73
CA ILE A 24 0.85 0.03 -6.07
C ILE A 24 1.81 -0.85 -6.87
N ASN A 25 1.95 -2.13 -6.51
CA ASN A 25 2.82 -3.05 -7.24
C ASN A 25 2.32 -3.28 -8.68
N ALA A 26 1.01 -3.32 -8.92
CA ALA A 26 0.46 -3.40 -10.27
C ALA A 26 0.84 -2.15 -11.09
N GLY A 27 0.57 -0.94 -10.57
CA GLY A 27 0.92 0.31 -11.25
C GLY A 27 2.44 0.48 -11.45
N ALA A 28 3.25 0.14 -10.45
CA ALA A 28 4.71 0.21 -10.56
C ALA A 28 5.24 -0.75 -11.63
N ARG A 29 4.68 -1.97 -11.73
CA ARG A 29 5.08 -2.95 -12.74
C ARG A 29 4.75 -2.52 -14.16
N LEU A 30 3.63 -1.83 -14.37
CA LEU A 30 3.31 -1.23 -15.68
C LEU A 30 4.37 -0.21 -16.11
N ASN A 31 4.98 0.47 -15.15
CA ASN A 31 6.06 1.43 -15.37
C ASN A 31 7.48 0.79 -15.30
N GLY A 32 7.58 -0.55 -15.38
CA GLY A 32 8.86 -1.26 -15.38
C GLY A 32 9.60 -1.28 -14.03
N LEU A 33 8.95 -0.88 -12.93
CA LEU A 33 9.53 -0.83 -11.59
C LEU A 33 8.91 -1.88 -10.67
N SER A 34 9.69 -2.36 -9.69
CA SER A 34 9.15 -3.15 -8.59
C SER A 34 8.71 -2.24 -7.44
N TYR A 35 7.72 -2.67 -6.66
CA TYR A 35 7.26 -1.94 -5.47
C TYR A 35 8.42 -1.52 -4.54
N SER A 36 9.38 -2.42 -4.29
CA SER A 36 10.53 -2.16 -3.43
C SER A 36 11.42 -1.04 -3.96
N ARG A 37 11.70 -1.03 -5.28
CA ARG A 37 12.48 0.03 -5.92
C ARG A 37 11.72 1.35 -5.93
N PHE A 38 10.43 1.32 -6.22
CA PHE A 38 9.56 2.49 -6.21
C PHE A 38 9.53 3.17 -4.83
N ILE A 39 9.23 2.41 -3.76
CA ILE A 39 9.19 2.95 -2.40
C ILE A 39 10.57 3.44 -1.94
N ASN A 40 11.65 2.75 -2.32
CA ASN A 40 13.01 3.22 -2.02
C ASN A 40 13.31 4.55 -2.73
N GLY A 41 12.90 4.69 -4.00
CA GLY A 41 13.02 5.93 -4.77
C GLY A 41 12.27 7.08 -4.12
N LEU A 42 11.02 6.88 -3.70
CA LEU A 42 10.24 7.89 -3.00
C LEU A 42 10.92 8.36 -1.71
N LYS A 43 11.46 7.43 -0.91
CA LYS A 43 12.22 7.79 0.30
C LYS A 43 13.48 8.58 -0.01
N LYS A 44 14.23 8.19 -1.04
CA LYS A 44 15.44 8.91 -1.47
C LYS A 44 15.13 10.32 -1.99
N ALA A 45 13.98 10.48 -2.65
CA ALA A 45 13.48 11.76 -3.11
C ALA A 45 12.82 12.59 -1.99
N ASN A 46 12.81 12.09 -0.74
CA ASN A 46 12.17 12.72 0.42
C ASN A 46 10.67 12.97 0.23
N ILE A 47 9.99 12.12 -0.54
CA ILE A 47 8.56 12.18 -0.81
C ILE A 47 7.82 11.27 0.19
N GLU A 48 7.20 11.90 1.19
CA GLU A 48 6.41 11.20 2.21
C GLU A 48 4.93 11.12 1.80
N ILE A 49 4.60 10.19 0.90
CA ILE A 49 3.21 9.91 0.52
C ILE A 49 2.75 8.59 1.12
N ASP A 50 1.51 8.60 1.64
CA ASP A 50 0.86 7.43 2.19
C ASP A 50 0.47 6.40 1.11
N ARG A 51 0.58 5.12 1.49
CA ARG A 51 0.23 3.99 0.61
C ARG A 51 -1.24 3.98 0.20
N ARG A 52 -2.13 4.55 1.01
CA ARG A 52 -3.55 4.69 0.64
C ARG A 52 -3.70 5.56 -0.60
N VAL A 53 -3.03 6.72 -0.61
CA VAL A 53 -3.09 7.69 -1.70
C VAL A 53 -2.36 7.15 -2.94
N LEU A 54 -1.17 6.57 -2.76
CA LEU A 54 -0.46 5.92 -3.87
C LEU A 54 -1.25 4.79 -4.53
N ALA A 55 -2.00 4.01 -3.75
CA ALA A 55 -2.83 2.94 -4.28
C ALA A 55 -4.07 3.45 -5.02
N ASP A 56 -4.51 4.67 -4.74
CA ASP A 56 -5.62 5.32 -5.43
C ASP A 56 -5.12 5.90 -6.76
N ILE A 57 -3.99 6.61 -6.73
CA ILE A 57 -3.31 7.14 -7.92
C ILE A 57 -2.93 6.01 -8.90
N ALA A 58 -2.54 4.84 -8.41
CA ALA A 58 -2.18 3.71 -9.27
C ALA A 58 -3.39 3.02 -9.94
N MET A 59 -4.61 3.32 -9.51
CA MET A 59 -5.85 2.69 -10.00
C MET A 59 -6.73 3.64 -10.83
N HIS A 60 -6.41 4.94 -10.83
CA HIS A 60 -7.00 5.96 -11.68
C HIS A 60 -6.11 6.18 -12.91
#